data_AF-A0A838X696-F1
#
_entry.id   AF-A0A838X696-F1
#
_cell.length_a   1.000
_cell.length_b   1.000
_cell.length_c   1.000
_cell.angle_alpha   90.00
_cell.angle_beta   90.00
_cell.angle_gamma   90.00
#
_symmetry.space_group_name_H-M   'P 1'
#
loop_
_entity.id
_entity.type
_entity.pdbx_description
1 polymer ?
#
loop_
_entity_poly.entity_id
_entity_poly.type
_entity_poly.pdbx_seq_one_letter_code
_entity_poly.pdbx_strand_id
1 'polypeptide(L)'
;VLRAGHAINVLPSQAYLELDIRPLPGQTQEDVDAALRDALGELAEHVTIEHLITEDATVSPASGPLYDAIVDTIGEFFGDAPVVPTIAAGGSDLRFGRRRGGVGYGFALHRRGRTLGDVLDLLHSHDEYVEVADVELTVRAYRSLVGRFIGA
;
A
#
# COMPACT_ATOMS: atom_id res chain seq x y z
N VAL A 1 -16.44 -7.86 -0.53
CA VAL A 1 -17.69 -8.26 -1.24
C VAL A 1 -18.66 -8.87 -0.23
N LEU A 2 -19.97 -8.58 -0.28
CA LEU A 2 -20.96 -9.21 0.60
C LEU A 2 -22.07 -9.86 -0.23
N ARG A 3 -22.40 -11.12 0.05
CA ARG A 3 -23.55 -11.81 -0.54
C ARG A 3 -24.31 -12.64 0.50
N ALA A 4 -25.64 -12.64 0.39
CA ALA A 4 -26.52 -13.41 1.26
C ALA A 4 -27.80 -13.82 0.51
N GLY A 5 -28.16 -15.11 0.59
CA GLY A 5 -29.37 -15.64 -0.03
C GLY A 5 -29.39 -15.60 -1.57
N HIS A 6 -30.49 -16.07 -2.15
CA HIS A 6 -30.66 -16.18 -3.61
C HIS A 6 -32.03 -15.69 -4.11
N ALA A 7 -33.10 -15.80 -3.32
CA ALA A 7 -34.46 -15.40 -3.71
C ALA A 7 -35.10 -14.48 -2.64
N ILE A 8 -35.81 -13.44 -3.09
CA ILE A 8 -36.35 -12.38 -2.20
C ILE A 8 -37.45 -12.86 -1.24
N ASN A 9 -38.06 -14.02 -1.51
CA ASN A 9 -39.13 -14.62 -0.70
C ASN A 9 -38.66 -15.86 0.07
N VAL A 10 -37.35 -16.10 0.15
CA VAL A 10 -36.76 -17.22 0.89
C VAL A 10 -35.78 -16.67 1.91
N LEU A 11 -35.89 -17.12 3.17
CA LEU A 11 -34.93 -16.77 4.21
C LEU A 11 -33.53 -17.30 3.83
N PRO A 12 -32.48 -16.45 3.83
CA PRO A 12 -31.12 -16.89 3.52
C PRO A 12 -30.62 -17.96 4.50
N SER A 13 -30.10 -19.07 3.98
CA SER A 13 -29.44 -20.11 4.78
C SER A 13 -27.93 -19.90 4.92
N GLN A 14 -27.36 -19.02 4.10
CA GLN A 14 -25.92 -18.73 4.06
C GLN A 14 -25.65 -17.29 3.61
N ALA A 15 -24.55 -16.74 4.10
CA ALA A 15 -23.98 -15.49 3.67
C ALA A 15 -22.45 -15.61 3.68
N TYR A 16 -21.78 -14.84 2.83
CA TYR A 16 -20.32 -14.73 2.85
C TYR A 16 -19.89 -13.29 2.67
N LEU A 17 -18.76 -12.97 3.30
CA LEU A 17 -18.13 -11.66 3.29
C LEU A 17 -16.66 -11.86 2.94
N GLU A 18 -16.23 -11.26 1.84
CA GLU A 18 -14.81 -11.15 1.49
C GLU A 18 -14.27 -9.84 2.04
N LEU A 19 -13.22 -9.96 2.85
CA LEU A 19 -12.50 -8.86 3.48
C LEU A 19 -11.11 -8.73 2.87
N ASP A 20 -10.69 -7.50 2.61
CA ASP A 20 -9.32 -7.16 2.26
C ASP A 20 -8.66 -6.51 3.49
N ILE A 21 -7.81 -7.26 4.17
CA ILE A 21 -7.18 -6.86 5.43
C ILE A 21 -5.70 -6.56 5.18
N ARG A 22 -5.25 -5.39 5.61
CA ARG A 22 -3.88 -4.89 5.42
C ARG A 22 -3.14 -4.92 6.76
N PRO A 23 -2.39 -5.98 7.10
CA PRO A 23 -1.63 -6.02 8.34
C PRO A 23 -0.46 -5.02 8.30
N LEU A 24 -0.08 -4.51 9.46
CA LEU A 24 1.15 -3.74 9.62
C LEU A 24 2.36 -4.67 9.72
N PRO A 25 3.58 -4.18 9.38
CA PRO A 25 4.80 -4.94 9.59
C PRO A 25 4.91 -5.45 11.03
N GLY A 26 5.04 -6.77 11.19
CA GLY A 26 5.11 -7.44 12.49
C GLY A 26 3.78 -8.00 13.01
N GLN A 27 2.63 -7.67 12.39
CA GLN A 27 1.37 -8.35 12.67
C GLN A 27 1.28 -9.65 11.87
N THR A 28 0.85 -10.73 12.52
CA THR A 28 0.71 -12.04 11.88
C THR A 28 -0.73 -12.32 11.44
N GLN A 29 -0.92 -13.39 10.66
CA GLN A 29 -2.27 -13.84 10.30
C GLN A 29 -3.07 -14.26 11.54
N GLU A 30 -2.41 -14.80 12.56
CA GLU A 30 -3.04 -15.16 13.84
C GLU A 30 -3.55 -13.93 14.59
N ASP A 31 -2.82 -12.81 14.56
CA ASP A 31 -3.28 -11.55 15.16
C ASP A 31 -4.55 -11.05 14.48
N VAL A 32 -4.61 -11.15 13.14
CA VAL A 32 -5.79 -10.78 12.34
C VAL A 32 -6.97 -11.68 12.67
N ASP A 33 -6.75 -13.00 12.69
CA ASP A 33 -7.78 -13.98 13.02
C ASP A 33 -8.32 -13.80 14.45
N ALA A 34 -7.44 -13.46 15.41
CA ALA A 34 -7.84 -13.16 16.77
C ALA A 34 -8.71 -11.90 16.83
N ALA A 35 -8.34 -10.84 16.10
CA ALA A 35 -9.13 -9.61 16.01
C ALA A 35 -10.50 -9.83 15.37
N LEU A 36 -10.58 -10.68 14.33
CA LEU A 36 -11.86 -11.05 13.71
C LEU A 36 -12.75 -11.84 14.67
N ARG A 37 -12.19 -12.81 15.41
CA ARG A 37 -12.95 -13.58 16.40
C ARG A 37 -13.45 -12.70 17.55
N ASP A 38 -12.62 -11.79 18.04
CA ASP A 38 -13.01 -10.83 19.08
C ASP A 38 -14.16 -9.93 18.60
N ALA A 39 -14.06 -9.39 17.38
CA ALA A 39 -15.10 -8.56 16.78
C ALA A 39 -16.43 -9.32 16.54
N LEU A 40 -16.37 -10.62 16.26
CA LEU A 40 -17.56 -11.47 16.08
C LEU A 40 -18.24 -11.85 17.40
N GLY A 41 -17.49 -11.89 18.51
CA GLY A 41 -18.00 -12.29 19.82
C GLY A 41 -18.66 -13.67 19.77
N GLU A 42 -19.90 -13.76 20.27
CA GLU A 42 -20.67 -15.01 20.30
C GLU A 42 -20.93 -15.60 18.89
N LEU A 43 -20.95 -14.77 17.84
CA LEU A 43 -21.16 -15.26 16.47
C LEU A 43 -19.97 -16.06 15.93
N ALA A 44 -18.80 -15.97 16.56
CA ALA A 44 -17.58 -16.61 16.07
C ALA A 44 -17.74 -18.13 15.93
N GLU A 45 -18.57 -18.79 16.74
CA GLU A 45 -18.82 -20.24 16.64
C GLU A 45 -19.65 -20.64 15.41
N HIS A 46 -20.35 -19.68 14.79
CA HIS A 46 -21.18 -19.87 13.62
C HIS A 46 -20.53 -19.39 12.32
N VAL A 47 -19.30 -18.86 12.40
CA VAL A 47 -18.59 -18.29 11.25
C VAL A 47 -17.34 -19.11 10.95
N THR A 48 -17.17 -19.47 9.68
CA THR A 48 -15.91 -20.02 9.18
C THR A 48 -15.07 -18.90 8.58
N ILE A 49 -13.83 -18.77 9.03
CA ILE A 49 -12.84 -17.84 8.46
C ILE A 49 -11.96 -18.64 7.51
N GLU A 50 -11.94 -18.24 6.24
CA GLU A 50 -11.09 -18.84 5.20
C GLU A 50 -10.09 -17.80 4.69
N HIS A 51 -8.81 -18.18 4.60
CA HIS A 51 -7.75 -17.31 4.07
C HIS A 51 -7.66 -17.47 2.56
N LEU A 52 -8.05 -16.43 1.83
CA LEU A 52 -8.01 -16.44 0.36
C LEU A 52 -6.59 -16.19 -0.17
N ILE A 53 -5.95 -15.12 0.33
CA ILE A 53 -4.58 -14.71 0.00
C ILE A 53 -3.95 -14.16 1.27
N THR A 54 -2.76 -14.67 1.62
CA THR A 54 -2.00 -14.21 2.78
C THR A 54 -0.58 -13.83 2.34
N GLU A 55 -0.18 -12.60 2.66
CA GLU A 55 1.16 -12.08 2.39
C GLU A 55 1.63 -11.27 3.61
N ASP A 56 2.87 -11.48 4.01
CA ASP A 56 3.47 -10.72 5.11
C ASP A 56 3.64 -9.24 4.73
N ALA A 57 3.30 -8.36 5.67
CA ALA A 57 3.64 -6.96 5.57
C ALA A 57 5.16 -6.77 5.65
N THR A 58 5.70 -5.94 4.76
CA THR A 58 7.15 -5.72 4.67
C THR A 58 7.47 -4.24 4.62
N VAL A 59 8.60 -3.85 5.20
CA VAL A 59 9.06 -2.47 5.28
C VAL A 59 10.54 -2.37 4.93
N SER A 60 10.95 -1.28 4.29
CA SER A 60 12.36 -0.93 4.11
C SER A 60 12.76 0.13 5.13
N PRO A 61 14.01 0.13 5.62
CA PRO A 61 14.47 1.13 6.58
C PRO A 61 14.41 2.54 5.97
N ALA A 62 14.06 3.55 6.77
CA ALA A 62 14.12 4.95 6.35
C ALA A 62 15.55 5.51 6.48
N SER A 63 16.53 4.77 5.97
CA SER A 63 17.95 5.09 6.03
C SER A 63 18.72 4.30 4.98
N GLY A 64 19.94 4.78 4.69
CA GLY A 64 20.89 4.09 3.84
C GLY A 64 20.91 4.62 2.41
N PRO A 65 21.83 4.12 1.57
CA PRO A 65 22.26 4.85 0.37
C PRO A 65 21.14 5.17 -0.63
N LEU A 66 20.20 4.24 -0.83
CA LEU A 66 19.07 4.47 -1.75
C LEU A 66 18.05 5.45 -1.17
N TYR A 67 17.77 5.35 0.13
CA TYR A 67 16.86 6.28 0.81
C TYR A 67 17.44 7.69 0.80
N ASP A 68 18.72 7.82 1.16
CA ASP A 68 19.42 9.10 1.18
C ASP A 68 19.40 9.73 -0.21
N ALA A 69 19.68 8.96 -1.27
CA ALA A 69 19.60 9.44 -2.66
C ALA A 69 18.19 9.89 -3.08
N ILE A 70 17.12 9.24 -2.59
CA ILE A 70 15.73 9.68 -2.81
C ILE A 70 15.47 11.02 -2.13
N VAL A 71 15.87 11.19 -0.86
CA VAL A 71 15.69 12.44 -0.11
C VAL A 71 16.38 13.60 -0.83
N ASP A 72 17.63 13.36 -1.20
CA ASP A 72 18.48 14.24 -1.97
C ASP A 72 17.87 14.64 -3.33
N THR A 73 17.27 13.67 -4.02
CA THR A 73 16.57 13.92 -5.28
C THR A 73 15.33 14.76 -5.03
N ILE A 74 14.54 14.49 -4.00
CA ILE A 74 13.38 15.34 -3.65
C ILE A 74 13.84 16.78 -3.39
N GLY A 75 14.96 16.95 -2.69
CA GLY A 75 15.55 18.27 -2.40
C GLY A 75 15.91 19.07 -3.66
N GLU A 76 16.36 18.41 -4.73
CA GLU A 76 16.64 19.06 -6.02
C GLU A 76 15.40 19.73 -6.64
N PHE A 77 14.22 19.10 -6.50
CA PHE A 77 12.98 19.60 -7.10
C PHE A 77 12.15 20.48 -6.14
N PHE A 78 12.31 20.31 -4.82
CA PHE A 78 11.45 20.93 -3.82
C PHE A 78 12.18 21.74 -2.73
N GLY A 79 13.51 21.82 -2.75
CA GLY A 79 14.32 22.53 -1.74
C GLY A 79 14.33 21.78 -0.41
N ASP A 80 14.31 22.51 0.70
CA ASP A 80 14.38 21.94 2.07
C ASP A 80 13.07 21.29 2.55
N ALA A 81 12.26 20.75 1.63
CA ALA A 81 11.01 20.09 1.98
C ALA A 81 11.30 18.82 2.82
N PRO A 82 10.67 18.65 4.00
CA PRO A 82 10.89 17.48 4.81
C PRO A 82 10.33 16.24 4.11
N VAL A 83 11.14 15.18 4.06
CA VAL A 83 10.73 13.87 3.55
C VAL A 83 10.24 13.01 4.70
N VAL A 84 8.97 12.63 4.66
CA VAL A 84 8.33 11.77 5.67
C VAL A 84 8.12 10.39 5.06
N PRO A 85 8.81 9.34 5.55
CA PRO A 85 8.55 7.98 5.09
C PRO A 85 7.17 7.52 5.53
N THR A 86 6.46 6.84 4.64
CA THR A 86 5.13 6.29 4.92
C THR A 86 5.08 4.80 4.55
N ILE A 87 4.16 4.07 5.19
CA ILE A 87 3.81 2.71 4.79
C ILE A 87 2.53 2.81 3.97
N ALA A 88 2.57 2.33 2.74
CA ALA A 88 1.38 2.23 1.91
C ALA A 88 0.49 1.07 2.40
N ALA A 89 -0.82 1.30 2.44
CA ALA A 89 -1.80 0.25 2.74
C ALA A 89 -1.88 -0.80 1.61
N GLY A 90 -1.52 -0.41 0.37
CA GLY A 90 -1.47 -1.30 -0.78
C GLY A 90 -0.21 -2.16 -0.82
N GLY A 91 -0.33 -3.36 -1.41
CA GLY A 91 0.82 -4.21 -1.72
C GLY A 91 1.61 -3.68 -2.92
N SER A 92 2.93 -3.93 -2.93
CA SER A 92 3.80 -3.69 -4.10
C SER A 92 4.76 -4.85 -4.30
N ASP A 93 5.32 -4.96 -5.50
CA ASP A 93 6.29 -6.02 -5.84
C ASP A 93 7.65 -5.84 -5.16
N LEU A 94 7.87 -4.69 -4.50
CA LEU A 94 9.05 -4.44 -3.66
C LEU A 94 9.19 -5.49 -2.55
N ARG A 95 8.10 -6.15 -2.13
CA ARG A 95 8.15 -7.28 -1.19
C ARG A 95 9.05 -8.42 -1.68
N PHE A 96 9.08 -8.70 -2.98
CA PHE A 96 9.94 -9.76 -3.53
C PHE A 96 11.42 -9.41 -3.50
N GLY A 97 11.76 -8.12 -3.66
CA GLY A 97 13.12 -7.61 -3.50
C GLY A 97 13.57 -7.67 -2.04
N ARG A 98 12.71 -7.24 -1.11
CA ARG A 98 12.97 -7.33 0.34
C ARG A 98 13.18 -8.75 0.82
N ARG A 99 12.39 -9.72 0.34
CA ARG A 99 12.58 -11.15 0.64
C ARG A 99 13.94 -11.71 0.19
N ARG A 100 14.61 -11.04 -0.76
CA ARG A 100 15.97 -11.40 -1.23
C ARG A 100 17.08 -10.60 -0.54
N GLY A 101 16.77 -9.87 0.53
CA GLY A 101 17.72 -9.03 1.27
C GLY A 101 17.93 -7.63 0.69
N GLY A 102 17.16 -7.24 -0.34
CA GLY A 102 17.19 -5.89 -0.89
C GLY A 102 16.35 -4.89 -0.09
N VAL A 103 16.40 -3.63 -0.50
CA VAL A 103 15.49 -2.56 -0.04
C VAL A 103 14.76 -1.96 -1.24
N GLY A 104 13.61 -1.32 -1.00
CA GLY A 104 12.85 -0.69 -2.07
C GLY A 104 11.75 0.23 -1.53
N TYR A 105 11.53 1.33 -2.25
CA TYR A 105 10.64 2.42 -1.85
C TYR A 105 9.72 2.78 -3.02
N GLY A 106 8.43 2.98 -2.74
CA GLY A 106 7.53 3.64 -3.69
C GLY A 106 7.91 5.11 -3.78
N PHE A 107 8.15 5.62 -4.99
CA PHE A 107 8.65 6.97 -5.19
C PHE A 107 8.03 7.57 -6.45
N ALA A 108 7.46 8.77 -6.36
CA ALA A 108 6.97 9.58 -7.47
C ALA A 108 6.89 11.04 -7.02
N LEU A 109 7.07 11.99 -7.95
CA LEU A 109 6.94 13.42 -7.67
C LEU A 109 5.68 13.97 -8.35
N HIS A 110 4.91 14.74 -7.60
CA HIS A 110 3.71 15.43 -8.07
C HIS A 110 3.89 16.93 -7.91
N ARG A 111 3.22 17.73 -8.74
CA ARG A 111 3.27 19.20 -8.64
C ARG A 111 2.86 19.69 -7.25
N ARG A 112 3.41 20.84 -6.85
CA ARG A 112 3.00 21.52 -5.61
C ARG A 112 1.48 21.70 -5.58
N GLY A 113 0.88 21.41 -4.44
CA GLY A 113 -0.58 21.45 -4.25
C GLY A 113 -1.28 20.11 -4.46
N ARG A 114 -0.62 19.11 -5.08
CA ARG A 114 -1.09 17.72 -5.03
C ARG A 114 -0.70 17.11 -3.68
N THR A 115 -1.69 16.74 -2.90
CA THR A 115 -1.53 16.07 -1.62
C THR A 115 -1.47 14.56 -1.78
N LEU A 116 -0.99 13.85 -0.76
CA LEU A 116 -1.06 12.39 -0.74
C LEU A 116 -2.53 11.89 -0.82
N GLY A 117 -3.47 12.62 -0.23
CA GLY A 117 -4.91 12.32 -0.31
C GLY A 117 -5.41 12.37 -1.75
N ASP A 118 -5.07 13.43 -2.50
CA ASP A 118 -5.48 13.57 -3.91
C ASP A 118 -4.99 12.40 -4.78
N VAL A 119 -3.82 11.84 -4.48
CA VAL A 119 -3.27 10.68 -5.20
C VAL A 119 -3.98 9.40 -4.78
N LEU A 120 -4.21 9.20 -3.48
CA LEU A 120 -4.88 8.00 -2.95
C LEU A 120 -6.35 7.91 -3.39
N ASP A 121 -7.05 9.04 -3.52
CA ASP A 121 -8.44 9.11 -3.96
C ASP A 121 -8.66 8.64 -5.41
N LEU A 122 -7.59 8.64 -6.23
CA LEU A 122 -7.63 8.20 -7.62
C LEU A 122 -7.40 6.68 -7.76
N LEU A 123 -6.65 6.06 -6.85
CA LEU A 123 -6.28 4.65 -6.97
C LEU A 123 -7.51 3.74 -6.87
N HIS A 124 -7.75 2.93 -7.92
CA HIS A 124 -8.90 2.02 -8.01
C HIS A 124 -10.26 2.74 -7.92
N SER A 125 -10.30 4.01 -8.28
CA SER A 125 -11.51 4.82 -8.28
C SER A 125 -12.09 4.95 -9.70
N HIS A 126 -13.28 5.53 -9.80
CA HIS A 126 -13.85 5.86 -11.11
C HIS A 126 -13.07 7.01 -11.74
N ASP A 127 -12.92 6.96 -13.06
CA ASP A 127 -12.19 7.97 -13.85
C ASP A 127 -10.74 8.20 -13.36
N GLU A 128 -10.07 7.12 -12.89
CA GLU A 128 -8.65 7.16 -12.50
C GLU A 128 -7.79 7.79 -13.61
N TYR A 129 -6.99 8.79 -13.25
CA TYR A 129 -6.12 9.51 -14.16
C TYR A 129 -4.81 9.91 -13.48
N VAL A 130 -3.84 10.33 -14.29
CA VAL A 130 -2.61 10.99 -13.82
C VAL A 130 -2.37 12.25 -14.64
N GLU A 131 -1.94 13.32 -13.97
CA GLU A 131 -1.59 14.56 -14.65
C GLU A 131 -0.32 14.36 -15.48
N VAL A 132 -0.34 14.76 -16.75
CA VAL A 132 0.84 14.63 -17.63
C VAL A 132 2.05 15.36 -17.04
N ALA A 133 1.83 16.52 -16.41
CA ALA A 133 2.91 17.25 -15.74
C ALA A 133 3.51 16.50 -14.54
N ASP A 134 2.74 15.67 -13.83
CA ASP A 134 3.25 14.85 -12.73
C ASP A 134 4.06 13.66 -13.27
N VAL A 135 3.65 13.10 -14.42
CA VAL A 135 4.44 12.09 -15.15
C VAL A 135 5.78 12.67 -15.60
N GLU A 136 5.78 13.85 -16.24
CA GLU A 136 7.01 14.53 -16.67
C GLU A 136 7.96 14.81 -15.49
N LEU A 137 7.41 15.30 -14.38
CA LEU A 137 8.19 15.58 -13.17
C LEU A 137 8.79 14.30 -12.58
N THR A 138 7.99 13.23 -12.46
CA THR A 138 8.44 11.92 -11.97
C THR A 138 9.54 11.33 -12.85
N VAL A 139 9.41 11.42 -14.17
CA VAL A 139 10.45 10.93 -15.09
C VAL A 139 11.76 11.68 -14.90
N ARG A 140 11.72 13.01 -14.75
CA ARG A 140 12.93 13.81 -14.46
C ARG A 140 13.56 13.41 -13.13
N ALA A 141 12.73 13.20 -12.10
CA ALA A 141 13.19 12.75 -10.79
C ALA A 141 13.85 11.37 -10.84
N TYR A 142 13.26 10.40 -11.54
CA TYR A 142 13.84 9.08 -11.72
C TYR A 142 15.20 9.14 -12.42
N ARG A 143 15.36 9.99 -13.44
CA ARG A 143 16.65 10.15 -14.11
C ARG A 143 17.71 10.71 -13.16
N SER A 144 17.37 11.74 -12.38
CA SER A 144 18.28 12.29 -11.36
C SER A 144 18.63 11.25 -10.29
N LEU A 145 17.63 10.56 -9.74
CA LEU A 145 17.82 9.53 -8.72
C LEU A 145 18.75 8.41 -9.21
N VAL A 146 18.51 7.90 -10.41
CA VAL A 146 19.34 6.83 -10.98
C VAL A 146 20.77 7.32 -11.16
N GLY A 147 20.99 8.49 -11.78
CA GLY A 147 22.33 9.06 -11.94
C GLY A 147 23.05 9.27 -10.61
N ARG A 148 22.35 9.83 -9.62
CA ARG A 148 22.85 10.05 -8.26
C ARG A 148 23.23 8.73 -7.56
N PHE A 149 22.40 7.71 -7.67
CA PHE A 149 22.58 6.45 -6.94
C PHE A 149 23.67 5.57 -7.57
N ILE A 150 23.76 5.53 -8.90
CA ILE A 150 24.77 4.70 -9.60
C ILE A 150 26.08 5.46 -9.88
N GLY A 151 26.11 6.77 -9.67
CA GLY A 151 27.27 7.63 -9.91
C GLY A 151 27.55 7.92 -11.39
N ALA A 152 26.50 8.09 -12.20
CA ALA A 152 26.58 8.38 -13.64
C ALA A 152 26.25 9.83 -14.00
#